data_AF-A0A2E2D917-F1
#
_entry.id   AF-A0A2E2D917-F1
#
_cell.length_a   1.000
_cell.length_b   1.000
_cell.length_c   1.000
_cell.angle_alpha   90.00
_cell.angle_beta   90.00
_cell.angle_gamma   90.00
#
_symmetry.space_group_name_H-M   'P 1'
#
loop_
_entity.id
_entity.type
_entity.pdbx_description
1 polymer ?
#
loop_
_entity_poly.entity_id
_entity_poly.type
_entity_poly.pdbx_seq_one_letter_code
_entity_poly.pdbx_strand_id
1 'polypeptide(L)'
;MEFKNKNIESLTFPKELVSVLSGFNNKILSSLENDGTPIESGIFSIGKLEGDDLFVYTIFIWCTSINEIIDSLNLVINDLISLPDNYLKWSGAPETRIYLLVRTYFNEFFRSREVFAEILHGLKSQGKLTKEEVKSIKSSYHIAVEGMIATRNRFVHSSPGWKGKDHFDLVLVEANREKGMSLASEEIRDILNNNCQRFIPIFYSEGMRMRDLMQKFMNDMVLTLRN
;
A
#
# COMPACT_ATOMS: atom_id res chain seq x y z
N MET A 1 12.32 -6.93 18.60
CA MET A 1 11.93 -5.50 18.70
C MET A 1 12.59 -4.62 17.62
N GLU A 2 13.06 -5.18 16.51
CA GLU A 2 13.92 -4.48 15.51
C GLU A 2 13.16 -3.59 14.50
N PHE A 3 11.84 -3.76 14.39
CA PHE A 3 10.98 -3.02 13.45
C PHE A 3 10.07 -2.00 14.14
N LYS A 4 10.18 -1.84 15.46
CA LYS A 4 9.40 -0.85 16.20
C LYS A 4 9.83 0.54 15.69
N ASN A 5 8.90 1.28 15.08
CA ASN A 5 9.10 2.59 14.42
C ASN A 5 9.73 2.55 13.01
N LYS A 6 9.85 1.40 12.35
CA LYS A 6 10.22 1.35 10.93
C LYS A 6 8.97 1.36 10.07
N ASN A 7 8.79 2.43 9.30
CA ASN A 7 7.74 2.57 8.29
C ASN A 7 8.37 2.54 6.90
N ILE A 8 7.64 2.00 5.94
CA ILE A 8 7.93 2.19 4.51
C ILE A 8 7.79 3.68 4.23
N GLU A 9 8.86 4.29 3.72
CA GLU A 9 8.90 5.72 3.42
C GLU A 9 8.01 6.06 2.22
N SER A 10 7.23 7.12 2.30
CA SER A 10 6.44 7.63 1.17
C SER A 10 7.32 7.96 -0.05
N LEU A 11 6.73 7.90 -1.24
CA LEU A 11 7.29 8.48 -2.44
C LEU A 11 7.44 10.00 -2.28
N THR A 12 8.54 10.50 -2.82
CA THR A 12 8.80 11.94 -2.93
C THR A 12 8.38 12.41 -4.31
N PHE A 13 7.53 13.43 -4.35
CA PHE A 13 7.12 14.06 -5.60
C PHE A 13 8.34 14.73 -6.29
N PRO A 14 8.51 14.56 -7.62
CA PRO A 14 9.65 15.12 -8.34
C PRO A 14 9.71 16.65 -8.23
N LYS A 15 10.84 17.19 -7.77
CA LYS A 15 11.02 18.63 -7.50
C LYS A 15 10.87 19.47 -8.76
N GLU A 16 11.24 18.90 -9.90
CA GLU A 16 11.19 19.48 -11.24
C GLU A 16 9.77 19.86 -11.67
N LEU A 17 8.75 19.24 -11.07
CA LEU A 17 7.34 19.42 -11.40
C LEU A 17 6.58 20.27 -10.39
N VAL A 18 7.20 20.62 -9.26
CA VAL A 18 6.54 21.36 -8.16
C VAL A 18 6.04 22.73 -8.61
N SER A 19 6.80 23.43 -9.46
CA SER A 19 6.38 24.74 -9.99
C SER A 19 5.16 24.68 -10.90
N VAL A 20 5.00 23.59 -11.66
CA VAL A 20 3.82 23.37 -12.50
C VAL A 20 2.63 23.01 -11.61
N LEU A 21 2.83 22.10 -10.64
CA LEU A 21 1.79 21.68 -9.71
C LEU A 21 1.27 22.84 -8.86
N SER A 22 2.13 23.76 -8.39
CA SER A 22 1.68 24.90 -7.59
C SER A 22 0.77 25.85 -8.38
N GLY A 23 0.89 25.88 -9.71
CA GLY A 23 -0.01 26.60 -10.61
C GLY A 23 -1.44 26.05 -10.63
N PHE A 24 -1.67 24.81 -10.17
CA PHE A 24 -3.01 24.21 -10.13
C PHE A 24 -3.91 24.89 -9.10
N ASN A 25 -3.35 25.45 -8.02
CA ASN A 25 -4.13 26.20 -7.03
C ASN A 25 -4.85 27.39 -7.69
N ASN A 26 -4.17 28.11 -8.58
CA ASN A 26 -4.78 29.21 -9.31
C ASN A 26 -5.89 28.73 -10.24
N LYS A 27 -5.71 27.58 -10.91
CA LYS A 27 -6.74 26.97 -11.76
C LYS A 27 -7.98 26.55 -10.96
N ILE A 28 -7.78 25.97 -9.76
CA ILE A 28 -8.86 25.60 -8.84
C ILE A 28 -9.61 26.85 -8.37
N LEU A 29 -8.88 27.89 -7.95
CA LEU A 29 -9.47 29.15 -7.50
C LEU A 29 -10.25 29.84 -8.63
N SER A 30 -9.68 29.90 -9.85
CA SER A 30 -10.40 30.47 -10.99
C SER A 30 -11.63 29.65 -11.38
N SER A 31 -11.60 28.31 -11.26
CA SER A 31 -12.82 27.50 -11.46
C SER A 31 -13.85 27.78 -10.37
N LEU A 32 -13.44 27.92 -9.11
CA LEU A 32 -14.35 28.27 -8.02
C LEU A 32 -15.00 29.65 -8.20
N GLU A 33 -14.24 30.62 -8.70
CA GLU A 33 -14.74 31.96 -9.02
C GLU A 33 -15.74 31.93 -10.18
N ASN A 34 -15.50 31.09 -11.19
CA ASN A 34 -16.34 31.03 -12.40
C ASN A 34 -17.57 30.12 -12.26
N ASP A 35 -17.40 28.95 -11.64
CA ASP A 35 -18.40 27.88 -11.58
C ASP A 35 -19.09 27.77 -10.20
N GLY A 36 -18.58 28.49 -9.20
CA GLY A 36 -19.05 28.40 -7.82
C GLY A 36 -18.54 27.16 -7.09
N THR A 37 -18.85 27.05 -5.80
CA THR A 37 -18.43 25.91 -4.98
C THR A 37 -19.31 24.68 -5.29
N PRO A 38 -18.73 23.50 -5.60
CA PRO A 38 -19.51 22.32 -5.96
C PRO A 38 -20.06 21.63 -4.70
N ILE A 39 -21.07 22.26 -4.07
CA ILE A 39 -21.63 21.81 -2.78
C ILE A 39 -22.27 20.42 -2.90
N GLU A 40 -22.86 20.10 -4.06
CA GLU A 40 -23.59 18.83 -4.26
C GLU A 40 -22.70 17.69 -4.75
N SER A 41 -21.68 17.96 -5.57
CA SER A 41 -20.80 16.91 -6.11
C SER A 41 -19.52 16.72 -5.32
N GLY A 42 -19.03 17.75 -4.61
CA GLY A 42 -17.70 17.76 -4.01
C GLY A 42 -16.55 17.69 -5.02
N ILE A 43 -16.85 17.78 -6.34
CA ILE A 43 -15.87 17.62 -7.42
C ILE A 43 -15.59 19.00 -8.02
N PHE A 44 -14.34 19.44 -7.95
CA PHE A 44 -13.86 20.66 -8.59
C PHE A 44 -13.49 20.39 -10.05
N SER A 45 -14.05 21.16 -10.98
CA SER A 45 -13.71 21.08 -12.40
C SER A 45 -12.51 21.98 -12.71
N ILE A 46 -11.29 21.46 -12.61
CA ILE A 46 -10.05 22.20 -12.92
C ILE A 46 -9.84 22.51 -14.41
N GLY A 47 -10.90 22.42 -15.22
CA GLY A 47 -10.87 22.52 -16.66
C GLY A 47 -10.23 21.31 -17.34
N LYS A 48 -10.11 21.36 -18.67
CA LYS A 48 -9.42 20.34 -19.45
C LYS A 48 -7.91 20.52 -19.27
N LEU A 49 -7.24 19.52 -18.70
CA LEU A 49 -5.79 19.47 -18.64
C LEU A 49 -5.23 18.98 -19.99
N GLU A 50 -4.24 19.68 -20.52
CA GLU A 50 -3.57 19.35 -21.78
C GLU A 50 -2.05 19.48 -21.64
N GLY A 51 -1.30 18.81 -22.53
CA GLY A 51 0.15 18.94 -22.59
C GLY A 51 0.86 18.62 -21.26
N ASP A 52 1.73 19.53 -20.81
CA ASP A 52 2.54 19.36 -19.60
C ASP A 52 1.69 19.30 -18.33
N ASP A 53 0.55 20.01 -18.28
CA ASP A 53 -0.34 19.98 -17.12
C ASP A 53 -0.94 18.58 -16.89
N LEU A 54 -1.39 17.93 -17.97
CA LEU A 54 -1.95 16.59 -17.90
C LEU A 54 -0.90 15.56 -17.48
N PHE A 55 0.33 15.72 -17.97
CA PHE A 55 1.46 14.88 -17.56
C PHE A 55 1.78 15.07 -16.07
N VAL A 56 1.94 16.31 -15.60
CA VAL A 56 2.22 16.61 -14.19
C VAL A 56 1.12 16.10 -13.28
N TYR A 57 -0.14 16.26 -13.67
CA TYR A 57 -1.27 15.72 -12.93
C TYR A 57 -1.24 14.19 -12.85
N THR A 58 -0.83 13.52 -13.93
CA THR A 58 -0.66 12.05 -13.93
C THR A 58 0.42 11.60 -12.95
N ILE A 59 1.55 12.32 -12.89
CA ILE A 59 2.62 12.05 -11.91
C ILE A 59 2.16 12.38 -10.48
N PHE A 60 1.33 13.40 -10.30
CA PHE A 60 0.73 13.72 -9.01
C PHE A 60 -0.16 12.58 -8.52
N ILE A 61 -1.10 12.11 -9.35
CA ILE A 61 -1.98 10.98 -9.05
C ILE A 61 -1.18 9.71 -8.74
N TRP A 62 -0.11 9.43 -9.50
CA TRP A 62 0.80 8.34 -9.16
C TRP A 62 1.30 8.48 -7.71
N CYS A 63 1.96 9.60 -7.40
CA CYS A 63 2.60 9.80 -6.12
C CYS A 63 1.59 9.67 -4.96
N THR A 64 0.43 10.31 -5.07
CA THR A 64 -0.60 10.25 -4.04
C THR A 64 -1.20 8.85 -3.88
N SER A 65 -1.57 8.19 -4.98
CA SER A 65 -2.19 6.86 -4.90
C SER A 65 -1.24 5.79 -4.38
N ILE A 66 0.05 5.86 -4.69
CA ILE A 66 1.04 4.93 -4.11
C ILE A 66 1.32 5.27 -2.64
N ASN A 67 1.33 6.55 -2.25
CA ASN A 67 1.50 6.93 -0.84
C ASN A 67 0.33 6.45 0.03
N GLU A 68 -0.90 6.53 -0.45
CA GLU A 68 -2.08 5.97 0.24
C GLU A 68 -1.96 4.44 0.45
N ILE A 69 -1.38 3.74 -0.53
CA ILE A 69 -1.09 2.30 -0.41
C ILE A 69 0.01 2.08 0.63
N ILE A 70 1.10 2.84 0.59
CA ILE A 70 2.19 2.76 1.57
C ILE A 70 1.67 2.98 3.01
N ASP A 71 0.80 3.96 3.21
CA ASP A 71 0.16 4.22 4.51
C ASP A 71 -0.67 3.02 4.97
N SER A 72 -1.45 2.43 4.06
CA SER A 72 -2.23 1.21 4.33
C SER A 72 -1.34 0.02 4.70
N LEU A 73 -0.21 -0.18 4.00
CA LEU A 73 0.76 -1.23 4.31
C LEU A 73 1.42 -0.99 5.68
N ASN A 74 1.78 0.25 6.00
CA ASN A 74 2.35 0.63 7.29
C ASN A 74 1.37 0.40 8.44
N LEU A 75 0.08 0.71 8.25
CA LEU A 75 -0.96 0.40 9.23
C LEU A 75 -1.01 -1.10 9.53
N VAL A 76 -1.02 -1.94 8.49
CA VAL A 76 -1.03 -3.40 8.67
C VAL A 76 0.22 -3.90 9.39
N ILE A 77 1.40 -3.39 9.05
CA ILE A 77 2.66 -3.76 9.73
C ILE A 77 2.62 -3.35 11.21
N ASN A 78 2.16 -2.14 11.51
CA ASN A 78 2.07 -1.64 12.88
C ASN A 78 1.02 -2.40 13.70
N ASP A 79 -0.09 -2.82 13.08
CA ASP A 79 -1.09 -3.68 13.70
C ASP A 79 -0.49 -5.07 14.01
N LEU A 80 0.31 -5.65 13.11
CA LEU A 80 1.03 -6.91 13.38
C LEU A 80 2.05 -6.76 14.52
N ILE A 81 2.75 -5.62 14.61
CA ILE A 81 3.71 -5.34 15.69
C ILE A 81 2.99 -5.22 17.03
N SER A 82 1.82 -4.59 17.07
CA SER A 82 1.10 -4.27 18.31
C SER A 82 0.14 -5.37 18.76
N LEU A 83 -0.24 -6.29 17.89
CA LEU A 83 -1.20 -7.37 18.18
C LEU A 83 -0.81 -8.22 19.41
N PRO A 84 0.43 -8.71 19.57
CA PRO A 84 0.79 -9.55 20.72
C PRO A 84 0.56 -8.86 22.07
N ASP A 85 0.70 -7.53 22.11
CA ASP A 85 0.52 -6.73 23.32
C ASP A 85 -0.93 -6.24 23.53
N ASN A 86 -1.77 -6.32 22.49
CA ASN A 86 -3.13 -5.74 22.50
C ASN A 86 -4.26 -6.70 22.12
N TYR A 87 -3.97 -8.00 21.93
CA TYR A 87 -4.93 -8.99 21.42
C TYR A 87 -6.25 -9.08 22.22
N LEU A 88 -6.21 -8.81 23.54
CA LEU A 88 -7.42 -8.79 24.38
C LEU A 88 -8.33 -7.58 24.12
N LYS A 89 -7.77 -6.46 23.66
CA LYS A 89 -8.53 -5.22 23.39
C LYS A 89 -9.31 -5.29 22.08
N TRP A 90 -8.90 -6.15 21.16
CA TRP A 90 -9.45 -6.21 19.81
C TRP A 90 -10.49 -7.30 19.70
N SER A 91 -11.62 -7.06 19.06
CA SER A 91 -12.66 -8.08 18.85
C SER A 91 -12.19 -9.22 17.93
N GLY A 92 -12.77 -10.41 18.14
CA GLY A 92 -12.49 -11.63 17.38
C GLY A 92 -11.26 -12.41 17.85
N ALA A 93 -11.05 -13.59 17.26
CA ALA A 93 -9.87 -14.42 17.54
C ALA A 93 -8.58 -13.72 17.08
N PRO A 94 -7.51 -13.76 17.89
CA PRO A 94 -6.20 -13.25 17.48
C PRO A 94 -5.67 -13.90 16.19
N GLU A 95 -5.93 -15.19 16.00
CA GLU A 95 -5.60 -15.91 14.77
C GLU A 95 -6.29 -15.30 13.55
N THR A 96 -7.63 -15.15 13.60
CA THR A 96 -8.41 -14.54 12.51
C THR A 96 -7.93 -13.14 12.18
N ARG A 97 -7.51 -12.37 13.19
CA ARG A 97 -6.93 -11.04 13.00
C ARG A 97 -5.62 -11.10 12.20
N ILE A 98 -4.71 -12.02 12.52
CA ILE A 98 -3.46 -12.19 11.75
C ILE A 98 -3.78 -12.52 10.30
N TYR A 99 -4.71 -13.43 10.05
CA TYR A 99 -5.15 -13.76 8.68
C TYR A 99 -5.70 -12.55 7.94
N LEU A 100 -6.53 -11.75 8.60
CA LEU A 100 -7.08 -10.53 8.02
C LEU A 100 -5.97 -9.55 7.65
N LEU A 101 -5.05 -9.27 8.59
CA LEU A 101 -3.91 -8.37 8.37
C LEU A 101 -3.04 -8.84 7.21
N VAL A 102 -2.67 -10.12 7.18
CA VAL A 102 -1.88 -10.71 6.09
C VAL A 102 -2.59 -10.59 4.74
N ARG A 103 -3.90 -10.87 4.68
CA ARG A 103 -4.69 -10.72 3.44
C ARG A 103 -4.79 -9.27 3.00
N THR A 104 -5.04 -8.35 3.93
CA THR A 104 -5.09 -6.91 3.66
C THR A 104 -3.75 -6.41 3.11
N TYR A 105 -2.63 -6.83 3.70
CA TYR A 105 -1.30 -6.50 3.18
C TYR A 105 -1.16 -6.89 1.71
N PHE A 106 -1.47 -8.14 1.36
CA PHE A 106 -1.36 -8.60 -0.02
C PHE A 106 -2.31 -7.85 -0.95
N ASN A 107 -3.55 -7.59 -0.51
CA ASN A 107 -4.52 -6.87 -1.30
C ASN A 107 -4.00 -5.46 -1.66
N GLU A 108 -3.54 -4.72 -0.65
CA GLU A 108 -2.98 -3.38 -0.83
C GLU A 108 -1.70 -3.40 -1.67
N PHE A 109 -0.82 -4.38 -1.45
CA PHE A 109 0.38 -4.55 -2.26
C PHE A 109 0.04 -4.78 -3.73
N PHE A 110 -0.96 -5.62 -4.05
CA PHE A 110 -1.35 -5.86 -5.44
C PHE A 110 -2.15 -4.70 -6.04
N ARG A 111 -2.84 -3.90 -5.23
CA ARG A 111 -3.45 -2.63 -5.66
C ARG A 111 -2.40 -1.67 -6.24
N SER A 112 -1.17 -1.68 -5.73
CA SER A 112 -0.08 -0.86 -6.30
C SER A 112 0.21 -1.18 -7.77
N ARG A 113 0.07 -2.46 -8.16
CA ARG A 113 0.26 -2.92 -9.53
C ARG A 113 -0.87 -2.46 -10.45
N GLU A 114 -2.09 -2.38 -9.93
CA GLU A 114 -3.26 -1.90 -10.66
C GLU A 114 -3.12 -0.40 -10.93
N VAL A 115 -2.83 0.38 -9.89
CA VAL A 115 -2.52 1.82 -10.02
C VAL A 115 -1.40 2.05 -11.02
N PHE A 116 -0.29 1.32 -10.90
CA PHE A 116 0.82 1.44 -11.86
C PHE A 116 0.40 1.12 -13.30
N ALA A 117 -0.45 0.10 -13.50
CA ALA A 117 -0.95 -0.26 -14.82
C ALA A 117 -1.87 0.81 -15.43
N GLU A 118 -2.66 1.50 -14.61
CA GLU A 118 -3.52 2.62 -15.00
C GLU A 118 -2.68 3.85 -15.35
N ILE A 119 -1.66 4.18 -14.56
CA ILE A 119 -0.76 5.29 -14.85
C ILE A 119 -0.04 5.08 -16.19
N LEU A 120 0.50 3.88 -16.46
CA LEU A 120 1.12 3.58 -17.74
C LEU A 120 0.12 3.68 -18.91
N HIS A 121 -1.14 3.33 -18.68
CA HIS A 121 -2.18 3.51 -19.69
C HIS A 121 -2.47 5.00 -19.93
N GLY A 122 -2.54 5.81 -18.88
CA GLY A 122 -2.67 7.26 -18.94
C GLY A 122 -1.54 7.89 -19.76
N LEU A 123 -0.29 7.56 -19.44
CA LEU A 123 0.89 8.05 -20.17
C LEU A 123 0.89 7.63 -21.65
N LYS A 124 0.46 6.39 -21.95
CA LYS A 124 0.27 5.95 -23.34
C LYS A 124 -0.80 6.77 -24.05
N SER A 125 -1.94 7.03 -23.41
CA SER A 125 -3.03 7.84 -24.00
C SER A 125 -2.61 9.29 -24.28
N GLN A 126 -1.64 9.79 -23.53
CA GLN A 126 -1.01 11.10 -23.72
C GLN A 126 0.09 11.10 -24.80
N GLY A 127 0.34 9.96 -25.45
CA GLY A 127 1.42 9.83 -26.45
C GLY A 127 2.83 9.84 -25.86
N LYS A 128 2.96 9.76 -24.52
CA LYS A 128 4.27 9.73 -23.83
C LYS A 128 4.93 8.36 -23.85
N LEU A 129 4.15 7.30 -24.01
CA LEU A 129 4.64 5.92 -24.11
C LEU A 129 4.00 5.21 -25.29
N THR A 130 4.78 4.38 -25.96
CA THR A 130 4.33 3.41 -26.95
C THR A 130 3.71 2.19 -26.28
N LYS A 131 2.98 1.38 -27.06
CA LYS A 131 2.38 0.13 -26.57
C LYS A 131 3.46 -0.87 -26.13
N GLU A 132 4.58 -0.89 -26.84
CA GLU A 132 5.73 -1.75 -26.63
C GLU A 132 6.45 -1.39 -25.33
N GLU A 133 6.66 -0.10 -25.06
CA GLU A 133 7.22 0.39 -23.79
C GLU A 133 6.33 0.03 -22.61
N VAL A 134 5.01 0.25 -22.71
CA VAL A 134 4.07 -0.14 -21.64
C VAL A 134 4.16 -1.65 -21.36
N LYS A 135 4.24 -2.48 -22.40
CA LYS A 135 4.36 -3.93 -22.24
C LYS A 135 5.69 -4.30 -21.57
N SER A 136 6.79 -3.69 -21.99
CA SER A 136 8.12 -3.89 -21.43
C SER A 136 8.17 -3.52 -19.94
N ILE A 137 7.71 -2.31 -19.59
CA ILE A 137 7.70 -1.81 -18.21
C ILE A 137 6.84 -2.70 -17.31
N LYS A 138 5.64 -3.11 -17.76
CA LYS A 138 4.79 -4.04 -16.99
C LYS A 138 5.48 -5.39 -16.75
N SER A 139 6.22 -5.89 -17.74
CA SER A 139 6.99 -7.14 -17.60
C SER A 139 8.12 -6.98 -16.58
N SER A 140 8.88 -5.89 -16.65
CA SER A 140 9.95 -5.60 -15.69
C SER A 140 9.41 -5.45 -14.26
N TYR A 141 8.28 -4.76 -14.09
CA TYR A 141 7.61 -4.65 -12.80
C TYR A 141 7.20 -6.02 -12.27
N HIS A 142 6.57 -6.86 -13.11
CA HIS A 142 6.16 -8.21 -12.73
C HIS A 142 7.32 -9.06 -12.21
N ILE A 143 8.45 -9.04 -12.93
CA ILE A 143 9.68 -9.76 -12.53
C ILE A 143 10.19 -9.24 -11.18
N ALA A 144 10.21 -7.92 -10.99
CA ALA A 144 10.70 -7.31 -9.76
C ALA A 144 9.85 -7.66 -8.51
N VAL A 145 8.57 -7.99 -8.68
CA VAL A 145 7.65 -8.35 -7.59
C VAL A 145 7.32 -9.84 -7.53
N GLU A 146 7.96 -10.69 -8.33
CA GLU A 146 7.70 -12.13 -8.39
C GLU A 146 7.93 -12.82 -7.04
N GLY A 147 8.95 -12.38 -6.29
CA GLY A 147 9.21 -12.86 -4.93
C GLY A 147 8.01 -12.68 -3.99
N MET A 148 7.25 -11.61 -4.16
CA MET A 148 6.04 -11.35 -3.36
C MET A 148 4.87 -12.24 -3.80
N ILE A 149 4.77 -12.54 -5.09
CA ILE A 149 3.79 -13.50 -5.62
C ILE A 149 4.06 -14.90 -5.05
N ALA A 150 5.32 -15.35 -5.05
CA ALA A 150 5.71 -16.63 -4.48
C ALA A 150 5.43 -16.70 -2.98
N THR A 151 5.69 -15.60 -2.26
CA THR A 151 5.36 -15.47 -0.83
C THR A 151 3.86 -15.58 -0.59
N ARG A 152 3.04 -14.82 -1.33
CA ARG A 152 1.58 -14.91 -1.27
C ARG A 152 1.08 -16.32 -1.55
N ASN A 153 1.58 -16.97 -2.59
CA ASN A 153 1.13 -18.32 -2.97
C ASN A 153 1.46 -19.35 -1.88
N ARG A 154 2.63 -19.25 -1.25
CA ARG A 154 2.96 -20.08 -0.07
C ARG A 154 1.95 -19.89 1.05
N PHE A 155 1.47 -18.67 1.30
CA PHE A 155 0.46 -18.40 2.34
C PHE A 155 -0.97 -18.74 1.97
N VAL A 156 -1.35 -18.69 0.68
CA VAL A 156 -2.69 -19.08 0.23
C VAL A 156 -2.85 -20.60 0.25
N HIS A 157 -1.79 -21.34 -0.11
CA HIS A 157 -1.83 -22.80 -0.22
C HIS A 157 -1.36 -23.54 1.03
N SER A 158 -0.53 -22.90 1.85
CA SER A 158 -0.24 -23.37 3.20
C SER A 158 -1.09 -22.52 4.12
N SER A 159 -2.14 -23.05 4.74
CA SER A 159 -2.70 -22.38 5.94
C SER A 159 -1.50 -21.91 6.77
N PRO A 160 -1.36 -20.61 7.09
CA PRO A 160 -0.37 -20.14 8.05
C PRO A 160 -0.40 -21.14 9.18
N GLY A 161 0.75 -21.76 9.43
CA GLY A 161 0.84 -23.05 10.11
C GLY A 161 0.41 -23.00 11.56
N TRP A 162 -0.87 -22.79 11.82
CA TRP A 162 -1.55 -23.01 13.08
C TRP A 162 -1.86 -24.51 13.13
N LYS A 163 -0.82 -25.33 13.20
CA LYS A 163 -0.93 -26.76 13.43
C LYS A 163 -0.10 -27.09 14.66
N GLY A 164 -0.70 -27.83 15.59
CA GLY A 164 -0.05 -28.23 16.84
C GLY A 164 -0.48 -27.39 18.05
N LYS A 165 0.35 -27.40 19.09
CA LYS A 165 0.04 -26.88 20.43
C LYS A 165 -0.35 -25.40 20.41
N ASP A 166 0.37 -24.57 19.66
CA ASP A 166 0.12 -23.12 19.56
C ASP A 166 -1.28 -22.76 19.05
N HIS A 167 -1.84 -23.57 18.14
CA HIS A 167 -3.21 -23.38 17.64
C HIS A 167 -4.24 -23.75 18.71
N PHE A 168 -4.02 -24.85 19.42
CA PHE A 168 -4.88 -25.26 20.52
C PHE A 168 -4.91 -24.20 21.63
N ASP A 169 -3.76 -23.64 21.99
CA ASP A 169 -3.66 -22.61 23.01
C ASP A 169 -4.39 -21.32 22.58
N LEU A 170 -4.34 -20.94 21.31
CA LEU A 170 -5.11 -19.79 20.79
C LEU A 170 -6.62 -20.03 20.73
N VAL A 171 -7.06 -21.24 20.35
CA VAL A 171 -8.48 -21.61 20.39
C VAL A 171 -9.00 -21.62 21.82
N LEU A 172 -8.19 -22.05 22.79
CA LEU A 172 -8.55 -22.02 24.21
C LEU A 172 -8.79 -20.59 24.71
N VAL A 173 -8.00 -19.63 24.21
CA VAL A 173 -8.16 -18.19 24.53
C VAL A 173 -9.46 -17.64 23.99
N GLU A 174 -9.80 -17.97 22.75
CA GLU A 174 -11.08 -17.61 22.15
C GLU A 174 -12.24 -18.18 22.94
N ALA A 175 -12.21 -19.48 23.26
CA ALA A 175 -13.25 -20.14 24.04
C ALA A 175 -13.43 -19.56 25.46
N ASN A 176 -12.34 -19.16 26.12
CA ASN A 176 -12.42 -18.47 27.41
C ASN A 176 -13.00 -17.06 27.27
N ARG A 177 -12.62 -16.34 26.21
CA ARG A 177 -13.11 -14.99 25.95
C ARG A 177 -14.60 -14.96 25.63
N GLU A 178 -15.11 -15.92 24.86
CA GLU A 178 -16.55 -16.08 24.57
C GLU A 178 -17.37 -16.30 25.85
N LYS A 179 -16.76 -16.90 26.88
CA LYS A 179 -17.35 -17.08 28.20
C LYS A 179 -17.17 -15.87 29.13
N GLY A 180 -16.68 -14.75 28.63
CA GLY A 180 -16.42 -13.53 29.42
C GLY A 180 -15.18 -13.61 30.30
N MET A 181 -14.34 -14.64 30.13
CA MET A 181 -13.09 -14.81 30.88
C MET A 181 -11.91 -14.31 30.04
N SER A 182 -11.31 -13.16 30.39
CA SER A 182 -10.07 -12.70 29.75
C SER A 182 -8.86 -13.14 30.56
N LEU A 183 -8.19 -14.21 30.16
CA LEU A 183 -6.90 -14.58 30.73
C LEU A 183 -5.79 -14.04 29.83
N ALA A 184 -5.13 -12.97 30.30
CA ALA A 184 -3.84 -12.59 29.77
C ALA A 184 -2.83 -13.70 30.11
N SER A 185 -2.15 -14.26 29.11
CA SER A 185 -1.07 -15.23 29.34
C SER A 185 0.13 -14.86 28.47
N GLU A 186 1.30 -14.92 29.09
CA GLU A 186 2.59 -14.70 28.45
C GLU A 186 2.84 -15.71 27.32
N GLU A 187 2.36 -16.94 27.46
CA GLU A 187 2.44 -17.99 26.43
C GLU A 187 1.69 -17.58 25.15
N ILE A 188 0.50 -16.96 25.28
CA ILE A 188 -0.29 -16.49 24.13
C ILE A 188 0.42 -15.34 23.44
N ARG A 189 0.93 -14.38 24.23
CA ARG A 189 1.68 -13.25 23.73
C ARG A 189 2.90 -13.72 22.95
N ASP A 190 3.61 -14.71 23.46
CA ASP A 190 4.79 -15.29 22.80
C ASP A 190 4.42 -16.02 21.50
N ILE A 191 3.34 -16.81 21.49
CA ILE A 191 2.80 -17.45 20.28
C ILE A 191 2.47 -16.39 19.22
N LEU A 192 1.73 -15.34 19.60
CA LEU A 192 1.34 -14.26 18.68
C LEU A 192 2.56 -13.50 18.17
N ASN A 193 3.51 -13.18 19.06
CA ASN A 193 4.73 -12.49 18.68
C ASN A 193 5.56 -13.34 17.70
N ASN A 194 5.78 -14.63 17.99
CA ASN A 194 6.51 -15.53 17.11
C ASN A 194 5.89 -15.63 15.72
N ASN A 195 4.55 -15.64 15.63
CA ASN A 195 3.87 -15.64 14.35
C ASN A 195 3.98 -14.30 13.63
N CYS A 196 3.70 -13.17 14.32
CA CYS A 196 3.76 -11.84 13.72
C CYS A 196 5.17 -11.49 13.22
N GLN A 197 6.22 -11.85 13.97
CA GLN A 197 7.63 -11.60 13.60
C GLN A 197 8.07 -12.35 12.34
N ARG A 198 7.37 -13.41 11.90
CA ARG A 198 7.64 -14.06 10.62
C ARG A 198 7.23 -13.20 9.42
N PHE A 199 6.20 -12.38 9.59
CA PHE A 199 5.63 -11.58 8.51
C PHE A 199 6.26 -10.19 8.41
N ILE A 200 6.47 -9.53 9.55
CA ILE A 200 6.89 -8.13 9.61
C ILE A 200 8.14 -7.83 8.76
N PRO A 201 9.25 -8.60 8.82
CA PRO A 201 10.44 -8.32 8.03
C PRO A 201 10.20 -8.48 6.53
N ILE A 202 9.43 -9.51 6.15
CA ILE A 202 9.09 -9.79 4.75
C ILE A 202 8.25 -8.65 4.19
N PHE A 203 7.17 -8.29 4.89
CA PHE A 203 6.27 -7.22 4.51
C PHE A 203 7.01 -5.88 4.39
N TYR A 204 7.79 -5.52 5.40
CA TYR A 204 8.60 -4.31 5.33
C TYR A 204 9.55 -4.31 4.12
N SER A 205 10.29 -5.40 3.90
CA SER A 205 11.26 -5.48 2.80
C SER A 205 10.62 -5.42 1.41
N GLU A 206 9.49 -6.11 1.22
CA GLU A 206 8.76 -6.10 -0.06
C GLU A 206 8.08 -4.75 -0.29
N GLY A 207 7.54 -4.13 0.77
CA GLY A 207 6.99 -2.77 0.71
C GLY A 207 8.04 -1.74 0.32
N MET A 208 9.24 -1.80 0.91
CA MET A 208 10.37 -0.95 0.53
C MET A 208 10.79 -1.19 -0.93
N ARG A 209 10.86 -2.44 -1.39
CA ARG A 209 11.19 -2.76 -2.79
C ARG A 209 10.17 -2.18 -3.76
N MET A 210 8.88 -2.33 -3.46
CA MET A 210 7.78 -1.76 -4.27
C MET A 210 7.89 -0.24 -4.33
N ARG A 211 8.10 0.41 -3.19
CA ARG A 211 8.34 1.86 -3.09
C ARG A 211 9.53 2.32 -3.93
N ASP A 212 10.68 1.68 -3.79
CA ASP A 212 11.90 2.06 -4.52
C ASP A 212 11.73 1.90 -6.03
N LEU A 213 11.04 0.84 -6.45
CA LEU A 213 10.72 0.59 -7.85
C LEU A 213 9.79 1.67 -8.41
N MET A 214 8.74 2.04 -7.68
CA MET A 214 7.82 3.10 -8.08
C MET A 214 8.52 4.47 -8.14
N GLN A 215 9.34 4.81 -7.14
CA GLN A 215 10.12 6.05 -7.13
C GLN A 215 11.07 6.12 -8.32
N LYS A 216 11.79 5.03 -8.59
CA LYS A 216 12.74 4.96 -9.70
C LYS A 216 12.03 5.16 -11.04
N PHE A 217 10.96 4.42 -11.29
CA PHE A 217 10.21 4.59 -12.54
C PHE A 217 9.64 5.99 -12.71
N MET A 218 9.10 6.58 -11.63
CA MET A 218 8.59 7.94 -11.66
C MET A 218 9.70 8.93 -12.03
N ASN A 219 10.87 8.85 -11.37
CA ASN A 219 12.00 9.74 -11.65
C ASN A 219 12.52 9.56 -13.09
N ASP A 220 12.70 8.31 -13.54
CA ASP A 220 13.17 8.00 -14.89
C ASP A 220 12.20 8.57 -15.95
N MET A 221 10.89 8.45 -15.71
CA MET A 221 9.88 9.01 -16.61
C MET A 221 9.88 10.54 -16.62
N VAL A 222 10.01 11.19 -15.47
CA VAL A 222 10.10 12.65 -15.42
C VAL A 222 11.33 13.16 -16.14
N LEU A 223 12.47 12.48 -16.03
CA LEU A 223 13.70 12.88 -16.73
C LEU A 223 13.62 12.65 -18.25
N THR A 224 12.97 11.57 -18.68
CA THR A 224 12.96 11.17 -20.10
C THR A 224 11.87 11.87 -20.89
N LEU A 225 10.69 12.08 -20.31
CA LEU A 225 9.48 12.50 -21.01
C LEU A 225 9.23 14.03 -20.99
N ARG A 226 10.11 14.77 -20.33
CA ARG A 226 10.14 16.24 -20.34
C ARG A 226 11.02 16.84 -21.45
N ASN A 227 11.88 16.03 -22.06
CA ASN A 227 12.63 16.39 -23.27
C ASN A 227 11.80 16.08 -24.52
#